data_AF-A0A1B7U8B4-F1
#
_entry.id   AF-A0A1B7U8B4-F1
#
_cell.length_a   1.000
_cell.length_b   1.000
_cell.length_c   1.000
_cell.angle_alpha   90.00
_cell.angle_beta   90.00
_cell.angle_gamma   90.00
#
_symmetry.space_group_name_H-M   'P 1'
#
loop_
_entity.id
_entity.type
_entity.pdbx_description
1 polymer ?
#
loop_
_entity_poly.entity_id
_entity_poly.type
_entity_poly.pdbx_seq_one_letter_code
_entity_poly.pdbx_strand_id
1 'polypeptide(L)'
;MKEVTHGSKGIPLESYELTREDHRRQKQCEDTHEAVERMFKENPPPPLSDHQTARLRELLQPQPDYEIMRWRVRLYCGHVVETSRHCENDKPTNHGSVSMRCPQCAMDPAHIVAYEPIGLRGEPSQPVKQPKQPSKATLQRRLKKLEAEAEELRQQLRRYGA
;
A
#
# COMPACT_ATOMS: atom_id res chain seq x y z
N MET A 1 -5.32 -5.09 13.16
CA MET A 1 -4.00 -4.66 12.63
C MET A 1 -2.95 -5.42 13.42
N LYS A 2 -1.94 -5.98 12.77
CA LYS A 2 -0.78 -6.56 13.50
C LYS A 2 0.03 -5.41 14.08
N GLU A 3 0.53 -5.57 15.30
CA GLU A 3 1.48 -4.61 15.86
C GLU A 3 2.77 -4.68 15.05
N VAL A 4 3.09 -3.60 14.33
CA VAL A 4 4.33 -3.45 13.57
C VAL A 4 5.24 -2.52 14.35
N THR A 5 6.46 -2.95 14.62
CA THR A 5 7.48 -2.08 15.22
C THR A 5 8.23 -1.36 14.11
N HIS A 6 8.07 -0.05 14.03
CA HIS A 6 8.74 0.79 13.03
C HIS A 6 10.21 1.03 13.40
N GLY A 7 11.13 0.63 12.53
CA GLY A 7 12.57 0.72 12.79
C GLY A 7 13.15 2.10 12.44
N SER A 8 14.28 2.47 13.05
CA SER A 8 15.09 3.62 12.66
C SER A 8 16.46 3.16 12.14
N LYS A 9 17.13 4.01 11.36
CA LYS A 9 18.49 3.77 10.85
C LYS A 9 19.23 5.10 10.76
N GLY A 10 20.46 5.17 11.28
CA GLY A 10 21.37 6.30 11.03
C GLY A 10 20.94 7.61 11.68
N ILE A 11 20.43 7.54 12.91
CA ILE A 11 20.04 8.72 13.71
C ILE A 11 21.24 9.25 14.52
N PRO A 12 21.39 10.59 14.69
CA PRO A 12 20.59 11.66 14.09
C PRO A 12 20.80 11.80 12.58
N LEU A 13 19.73 12.16 11.85
CA LEU A 13 19.72 12.21 10.38
C LEU A 13 20.62 13.30 9.80
N GLU A 14 20.77 14.42 10.51
CA GLU A 14 21.55 15.59 10.11
C GLU A 14 23.05 15.30 10.13
N SER A 15 23.49 14.46 11.06
CA SER A 15 24.88 14.06 11.25
C SER A 15 25.23 12.74 10.55
N TYR A 16 24.32 12.19 9.72
CA TYR A 16 24.59 10.93 9.04
C TYR A 16 25.70 11.08 8.00
N GLU A 17 26.78 10.32 8.19
CA GLU A 17 27.90 10.24 7.26
C GLU A 17 27.67 9.13 6.24
N LEU A 18 27.86 9.45 4.95
CA LEU A 18 27.68 8.48 3.87
C LEU A 18 28.73 7.37 3.94
N THR A 19 28.25 6.13 3.83
CA THR A 19 29.11 4.95 3.79
C THR A 19 29.44 4.54 2.35
N ARG A 20 30.44 3.67 2.20
CA ARG A 20 30.72 3.02 0.90
C ARG A 20 29.53 2.21 0.38
N GLU A 21 28.69 1.67 1.27
CA GLU A 21 27.47 0.98 0.84
C GLU A 21 26.47 1.98 0.26
N ASP A 22 26.26 3.14 0.89
CA ASP A 22 25.33 4.16 0.41
C ASP A 22 25.70 4.63 -1.01
N HIS A 23 26.99 4.87 -1.28
CA HIS A 23 27.48 5.19 -2.62
C HIS A 23 27.17 4.08 -3.64
N ARG A 24 27.34 2.81 -3.25
CA ARG A 24 27.04 1.67 -4.12
C ARG A 24 25.55 1.57 -4.41
N ARG A 25 24.70 1.79 -3.39
CA ARG A 25 23.24 1.75 -3.51
C ARG A 25 22.72 2.91 -4.34
N GLN A 26 23.27 4.10 -4.17
CA GLN A 26 22.94 5.25 -5.02
C GLN A 26 23.22 4.94 -6.48
N LYS A 27 24.44 4.46 -6.80
CA LYS A 27 24.79 4.07 -8.16
C LYS A 27 23.84 2.99 -8.71
N GLN A 28 23.49 1.98 -7.90
CA GLN A 28 22.53 0.96 -8.31
C GLN A 28 21.15 1.55 -8.62
N CYS A 29 20.70 2.55 -7.87
CA CYS A 29 19.44 3.24 -8.15
C CYS A 29 19.52 3.98 -9.47
N GLU A 30 20.60 4.71 -9.73
CA GLU A 30 20.86 5.44 -10.99
C GLU A 30 20.88 4.48 -12.19
N ASP A 31 21.65 3.40 -12.11
CA ASP A 31 21.74 2.38 -13.16
C ASP A 31 20.36 1.74 -13.44
N THR A 32 19.57 1.47 -12.39
CA THR A 32 18.21 0.93 -12.54
C THR A 32 17.27 1.93 -13.20
N HIS A 33 17.34 3.20 -12.81
CA HIS A 33 16.50 4.26 -13.37
C HIS A 33 16.79 4.44 -14.86
N GLU A 34 18.07 4.53 -15.24
CA GLU A 34 18.48 4.62 -16.65
C GLU A 34 18.01 3.40 -17.46
N ALA A 35 18.15 2.19 -16.90
CA ALA A 35 17.71 0.97 -17.57
C ALA A 35 16.18 0.94 -17.80
N VAL A 36 15.39 1.40 -16.82
CA VAL A 36 13.94 1.51 -16.95
C VAL A 36 13.56 2.55 -17.99
N GLU A 37 14.15 3.76 -17.94
CA GLU A 37 13.88 4.80 -18.93
C GLU A 37 14.19 4.34 -20.36
N ARG A 38 15.33 3.67 -20.56
CA ARG A 38 15.70 3.08 -21.85
C ARG A 38 14.67 2.04 -22.30
N MET A 39 14.26 1.14 -21.41
CA MET A 39 13.26 0.11 -21.70
C MET A 39 11.94 0.74 -22.17
N PHE A 40 11.45 1.77 -21.49
CA PHE A 40 10.23 2.48 -21.87
C PHE A 40 10.35 3.23 -23.21
N LYS A 41 11.54 3.77 -23.51
CA LYS A 41 11.80 4.46 -24.77
C LYS A 41 11.86 3.49 -25.96
N GLU A 42 12.51 2.35 -25.78
CA GLU A 42 12.67 1.33 -26.83
C GLU A 42 11.41 0.49 -27.02
N ASN A 43 10.67 0.24 -25.94
CA ASN A 43 9.48 -0.62 -25.90
C ASN A 43 8.36 0.09 -25.14
N PRO A 44 7.73 1.13 -25.73
CA PRO A 44 6.65 1.84 -25.07
C PRO A 44 5.49 0.87 -24.79
N PRO A 45 4.94 0.86 -23.56
CA PRO A 45 3.82 0.00 -23.25
C PRO A 45 2.61 0.37 -24.10
N PRO A 46 1.77 -0.60 -24.48
CA PRO A 46 0.51 -0.29 -25.17
C PRO A 46 -0.36 0.59 -24.27
N PRO A 47 -1.20 1.47 -24.86
CA PRO A 47 -2.13 2.28 -24.10
C PRO A 47 -3.10 1.37 -23.31
N LEU A 48 -3.45 1.81 -22.10
CA LEU A 48 -4.40 1.11 -21.25
C LEU A 48 -5.81 1.23 -21.85
N SER A 49 -6.58 0.14 -21.80
CA SER A 49 -8.00 0.19 -22.15
C SER A 49 -8.82 0.95 -21.10
N ASP A 50 -10.05 1.35 -21.44
CA ASP A 50 -10.95 2.03 -20.50
C ASP A 50 -11.22 1.19 -19.25
N HIS A 51 -11.41 -0.12 -19.41
CA HIS A 51 -11.58 -1.03 -18.29
C HIS A 51 -10.35 -1.11 -17.39
N GLN A 52 -9.14 -1.15 -17.99
CA GLN A 52 -7.89 -1.14 -17.21
C GLN A 52 -7.71 0.19 -16.48
N THR A 53 -8.05 1.30 -17.13
CA THR A 53 -7.99 2.65 -16.54
C THR A 53 -8.97 2.78 -15.37
N ALA A 54 -10.19 2.27 -15.51
CA ALA A 54 -11.20 2.25 -14.44
C ALA A 54 -10.72 1.41 -13.25
N ARG A 55 -10.16 0.22 -13.50
CA ARG A 55 -9.62 -0.65 -12.45
C ARG A 55 -8.42 -0.02 -11.73
N LEU A 56 -7.52 0.64 -12.44
CA LEU A 56 -6.40 1.35 -11.83
C LEU A 56 -6.89 2.50 -10.95
N ARG A 57 -7.92 3.23 -11.37
CA ARG A 57 -8.53 4.29 -10.56
C ARG A 57 -9.09 3.75 -9.24
N GLU A 58 -9.71 2.57 -9.28
CA GLU A 58 -10.22 1.90 -8.07
C GLU A 58 -9.07 1.48 -7.14
N LEU A 59 -7.97 0.95 -7.68
CA LEU A 59 -6.79 0.53 -6.90
C LEU A 59 -6.01 1.72 -6.31
N LEU A 60 -6.05 2.88 -6.97
CA LEU A 60 -5.35 4.10 -6.56
C LEU A 60 -6.20 5.00 -5.65
N GLN A 61 -7.29 4.48 -5.09
CA GLN A 61 -8.05 5.25 -4.11
C GLN A 61 -7.18 5.62 -2.90
N PRO A 62 -7.33 6.86 -2.37
CA PRO A 62 -6.61 7.28 -1.19
C PRO A 62 -6.85 6.33 -0.02
N GLN A 63 -5.77 5.92 0.64
CA GLN A 63 -5.87 5.16 1.88
C GLN A 63 -6.26 6.09 3.02
N PRO A 64 -7.00 5.60 4.04
CA PRO A 64 -7.31 6.37 5.24
C PRO A 64 -6.04 6.87 5.95
N ASP A 65 -6.06 8.08 6.51
CA ASP A 65 -4.88 8.68 7.17
C ASP A 65 -4.34 7.84 8.33
N TYR A 66 -5.18 7.06 9.02
CA TYR A 66 -4.76 6.16 10.11
C TYR A 66 -4.02 4.91 9.62
N GLU A 67 -4.00 4.65 8.31
CA GLU A 67 -3.22 3.57 7.69
C GLU A 67 -1.90 4.11 7.09
N ILE A 68 -1.66 5.42 7.20
CA ILE A 68 -0.48 6.08 6.64
C ILE A 68 0.53 6.38 7.74
N MET A 69 1.67 5.70 7.72
CA MET A 69 2.84 5.96 8.56
C MET A 69 3.75 7.00 7.91
N ARG A 70 4.14 8.01 8.69
CA ARG A 70 5.06 9.08 8.28
C ARG A 70 6.47 8.84 8.80
N TRP A 71 7.44 9.28 8.01
CA TRP A 71 8.86 9.06 8.22
C TRP A 71 9.64 10.33 7.93
N ARG A 72 10.64 10.67 8.75
CA ARG A 72 11.73 11.55 8.31
C ARG A 72 12.77 10.67 7.66
N VAL A 73 13.22 11.06 6.47
CA VAL A 73 14.23 10.32 5.71
C VAL A 73 15.35 11.25 5.30
N ARG A 74 16.58 10.80 5.46
CA ARG A 74 17.77 11.42 4.89
C ARG A 74 18.01 10.80 3.51
N LEU A 75 17.93 11.63 2.48
CA LEU A 75 18.25 11.24 1.11
C LEU A 75 19.75 11.35 0.87
N TYR A 76 20.30 10.56 -0.04
CA TYR A 76 21.73 10.55 -0.38
C TYR A 76 22.30 11.95 -0.62
N CYS A 77 21.54 12.84 -1.28
CA CYS A 77 21.96 14.19 -1.65
C CYS A 77 22.27 15.16 -0.51
N GLY A 78 21.84 14.90 0.71
CA GLY A 78 21.98 15.89 1.80
C GLY A 78 20.70 16.09 2.60
N HIS A 79 19.57 16.05 1.90
CA HIS A 79 18.33 16.62 2.40
C HIS A 79 17.56 15.65 3.28
N VAL A 80 17.02 16.16 4.38
CA VAL A 80 16.06 15.47 5.23
C VAL A 80 14.66 15.89 4.83
N VAL A 81 13.80 14.94 4.49
CA VAL A 81 12.43 15.19 4.02
C VAL A 81 11.45 14.25 4.70
N GLU A 82 10.16 14.60 4.67
CA GLU A 82 9.09 13.70 5.08
C GLU A 82 8.67 12.78 3.93
N THR A 83 8.45 11.51 4.23
CA THR A 83 7.76 10.58 3.31
C THR A 83 6.70 9.77 4.05
N SER A 84 5.80 9.15 3.31
CA SER A 84 4.66 8.41 3.88
C SER A 84 4.51 7.04 3.23
N ARG A 85 4.22 6.00 4.00
CA ARG A 85 3.98 4.63 3.52
C ARG A 85 2.83 4.00 4.30
N HIS A 86 2.24 2.92 3.78
CA HIS A 86 1.27 2.14 4.54
C HIS A 86 1.88 1.67 5.87
N CYS A 87 1.10 1.66 6.95
CA CYS A 87 1.57 1.41 8.31
C CYS A 87 2.12 -0.01 8.55
N GLU A 88 1.76 -0.96 7.69
CA GLU A 88 2.33 -2.32 7.69
C GLU A 88 3.81 -2.36 7.28
N ASN A 89 4.33 -1.29 6.69
CA ASN A 89 5.75 -1.18 6.37
C ASN A 89 6.53 -0.80 7.63
N ASP A 90 7.37 -1.72 8.11
CA ASP A 90 8.26 -1.48 9.26
C ASP A 90 9.39 -0.48 8.95
N LYS A 91 9.65 -0.21 7.66
CA LYS A 91 10.69 0.70 7.16
C LYS A 91 10.23 1.43 5.88
N PRO A 92 10.69 2.66 5.63
CA PRO A 92 10.30 3.42 4.44
C PRO A 92 10.91 2.85 3.14
N THR A 93 11.91 1.97 3.24
CA THR A 93 12.64 1.37 2.13
C THR A 93 12.06 0.05 1.63
N ASN A 94 11.00 -0.47 2.24
CA ASN A 94 10.40 -1.74 1.81
C ASN A 94 9.62 -1.61 0.48
N HIS A 95 9.36 -2.75 -0.16
CA HIS A 95 8.53 -2.87 -1.38
C HIS A 95 8.91 -1.90 -2.51
N GLY A 96 10.23 -1.76 -2.78
CA GLY A 96 10.73 -0.99 -3.92
C GLY A 96 10.83 0.52 -3.70
N SER A 97 10.50 1.02 -2.51
CA SER A 97 10.57 2.45 -2.15
C SER A 97 11.96 2.91 -1.68
N VAL A 98 13.04 2.34 -2.22
CA VAL A 98 14.42 2.57 -1.73
C VAL A 98 15.01 3.92 -2.14
N SER A 99 14.40 4.60 -3.10
CA SER A 99 14.82 5.92 -3.59
C SER A 99 13.60 6.76 -3.98
N MET A 100 13.80 8.06 -4.12
CA MET A 100 12.77 9.01 -4.55
C MET A 100 13.41 10.27 -5.14
N ARG A 101 12.63 11.06 -5.88
CA ARG A 101 13.02 12.41 -6.29
C ARG A 101 13.12 13.33 -5.07
N CYS A 102 14.27 13.99 -4.91
CA CYS A 102 14.46 14.97 -3.84
C CYS A 102 13.64 16.25 -4.13
N PRO A 103 12.74 16.69 -3.23
CA PRO A 103 11.95 17.91 -3.44
C PRO A 103 12.76 19.20 -3.30
N GLN A 104 13.97 19.15 -2.73
CA GLN A 104 14.80 20.33 -2.47
C GLN A 104 15.80 20.61 -3.59
N CYS A 105 16.50 19.58 -4.09
CA CYS A 105 17.49 19.73 -5.17
C CYS A 105 17.16 18.98 -6.47
N ALA A 106 15.96 18.39 -6.56
CA ALA A 106 15.48 17.65 -7.73
C ALA A 106 16.28 16.40 -8.14
N MET A 107 17.30 15.98 -7.38
CA MET A 107 18.03 14.73 -7.63
C MET A 107 17.06 13.54 -7.69
N ASP A 108 17.11 12.78 -8.79
CA ASP A 108 16.25 11.63 -9.05
C ASP A 108 17.03 10.57 -9.83
N PRO A 109 17.17 9.34 -9.32
CA PRO A 109 16.73 8.88 -8.01
C PRO A 109 17.67 9.33 -6.87
N ALA A 110 17.13 9.72 -5.71
CA ALA A 110 17.91 9.91 -4.49
C ALA A 110 17.65 8.76 -3.50
N HIS A 111 18.67 7.96 -3.19
CA HIS A 111 18.57 6.82 -2.28
C HIS A 111 18.29 7.25 -0.83
N ILE A 112 17.44 6.52 -0.11
CA ILE A 112 17.18 6.74 1.32
C ILE A 112 18.30 6.08 2.14
N VAL A 113 19.16 6.89 2.77
CA VAL A 113 20.34 6.39 3.50
C VAL A 113 20.10 6.20 5.00
N ALA A 114 19.25 7.05 5.59
CA ALA A 114 18.87 7.01 6.99
C ALA A 114 17.40 7.44 7.18
N TYR A 115 16.76 7.01 8.26
CA TYR A 115 15.36 7.29 8.52
C TYR A 115 14.96 7.11 9.99
N GLU A 116 13.90 7.80 10.38
CA GLU A 116 13.23 7.62 11.67
C GLU A 116 11.70 7.78 11.53
N PRO A 117 10.91 7.03 12.33
CA PRO A 117 9.46 7.15 12.31
C PRO A 117 8.99 8.47 12.94
N ILE A 118 7.98 9.10 12.33
CA ILE A 118 7.26 10.24 12.92
C ILE A 118 5.99 9.74 13.63
N GLY A 119 5.29 8.78 13.03
CA GLY A 119 4.01 8.25 13.51
C GLY A 119 2.93 8.25 12.43
N LEU A 120 1.76 7.73 12.79
CA LEU A 120 0.60 7.72 11.89
C LEU A 120 0.16 9.15 11.54
N ARG A 121 -0.42 9.33 10.36
CA ARG A 121 -0.94 10.61 9.89
C ARG A 121 -2.25 10.96 10.58
N GLY A 122 -3.11 9.97 10.83
CA GLY A 122 -4.36 10.12 11.55
C GLY A 122 -4.49 9.12 12.70
N GLU A 123 -5.38 9.43 13.63
CA GLU A 123 -5.83 8.46 14.62
C GLU A 123 -6.88 7.53 13.98
N PRO A 124 -6.87 6.22 14.30
CA PRO A 124 -7.95 5.36 13.89
C PRO A 124 -9.26 5.90 14.46
N SER A 125 -10.26 6.10 13.60
CA SER A 125 -11.62 6.32 14.11
C SER A 125 -11.98 5.14 14.99
N GLN A 126 -12.57 5.41 16.16
CA GLN A 126 -13.01 4.37 17.09
C GLN A 126 -13.64 3.22 16.32
N PRO A 127 -13.37 1.94 16.67
CA PRO A 127 -13.80 0.81 15.88
C PRO A 127 -15.30 0.92 15.64
N VAL A 128 -15.67 1.26 14.39
CA VAL A 128 -17.06 1.16 13.95
C VAL A 128 -17.39 -0.30 14.20
N LYS A 129 -18.32 -0.56 15.14
CA LYS A 129 -18.72 -1.92 15.49
C LYS A 129 -19.05 -2.62 14.19
N GLN A 130 -18.14 -3.50 13.73
CA GLN A 130 -18.40 -4.26 12.52
C GLN A 130 -19.73 -4.97 12.76
N PRO A 131 -20.67 -4.92 11.79
CA PRO A 131 -21.93 -5.63 11.92
C PRO A 131 -21.58 -7.07 12.30
N LYS A 132 -22.03 -7.51 13.49
CA LYS A 132 -21.72 -8.85 13.99
C LYS A 132 -22.12 -9.84 12.91
N GLN A 133 -21.16 -10.56 12.35
CA GLN A 133 -21.48 -11.60 11.38
C GLN A 133 -22.48 -12.55 12.04
N PRO A 134 -23.60 -12.87 11.36
CA PRO A 134 -24.60 -13.76 11.92
C PRO A 134 -23.95 -15.10 12.27
N SER A 135 -24.25 -15.61 13.46
CA SER A 135 -23.67 -16.87 13.92
C SER A 135 -23.99 -18.00 12.95
N LYS A 136 -23.14 -19.04 12.92
CA LYS A 136 -23.36 -20.26 12.13
C LYS A 136 -24.76 -20.84 12.36
N ALA A 137 -25.26 -20.81 13.60
CA ALA A 137 -26.61 -21.24 13.95
C ALA A 137 -27.70 -20.37 13.30
N THR A 138 -27.49 -19.05 13.21
CA THR A 138 -28.42 -18.11 12.55
C THR A 138 -28.47 -18.38 11.05
N LEU A 139 -27.31 -18.63 10.43
CA LEU A 139 -27.21 -18.97 9.01
C LEU A 139 -27.88 -20.30 8.71
N GLN A 140 -27.64 -21.33 9.53
CA GLN A 140 -28.29 -22.64 9.39
C GLN A 140 -29.81 -22.56 9.53
N ARG A 141 -30.32 -21.73 10.44
CA ARG A 141 -31.77 -21.52 10.59
C ARG A 141 -32.38 -20.82 9.37
N ARG A 142 -31.68 -19.83 8.80
CA ARG A 142 -32.10 -19.16 7.56
C ARG A 142 -32.06 -20.10 6.36
N LEU A 143 -31.02 -20.92 6.23
CA LEU A 143 -30.91 -21.92 5.17
C LEU A 143 -32.08 -22.90 5.21
N LYS A 144 -32.37 -23.48 6.37
CA LYS A 144 -33.51 -24.40 6.52
C LYS A 144 -34.85 -23.76 6.14
N LYS A 145 -35.05 -22.49 6.50
CA LYS A 145 -36.28 -21.76 6.14
C LYS A 145 -36.39 -21.57 4.63
N LEU A 146 -35.30 -21.13 3.99
CA LEU A 146 -35.24 -20.91 2.55
C LEU A 146 -35.39 -22.23 1.76
N GLU A 147 -34.81 -23.32 2.25
CA GLU A 147 -34.95 -24.65 1.67
C GLU A 147 -36.41 -25.13 1.73
N ALA A 148 -37.11 -24.89 2.85
CA ALA A 148 -38.53 -25.22 3.00
C ALA A 148 -39.41 -24.39 2.06
N GLU A 149 -39.17 -23.08 1.98
CA GLU A 149 -39.91 -22.19 1.05
C GLU A 149 -39.66 -22.57 -0.42
N ALA A 150 -38.42 -22.95 -0.77
CA ALA A 150 -38.10 -23.41 -2.11
C ALA A 150 -38.80 -24.73 -2.47
N GLU A 151 -38.91 -25.66 -1.52
CA GLU A 151 -39.63 -26.92 -1.73
C GLU A 151 -41.15 -26.69 -1.86
N GLU A 152 -41.73 -25.81 -1.04
CA GLU A 152 -43.13 -25.43 -1.14
C GLU A 152 -43.45 -24.80 -2.51
N LEU A 153 -42.61 -23.86 -2.96
CA LEU A 153 -42.75 -23.25 -4.29
C LEU A 153 -42.61 -24.29 -5.42
N ARG A 154 -41.68 -25.25 -5.30
CA ARG A 154 -41.54 -26.34 -6.28
C ARG A 154 -42.76 -27.26 -6.32
N GLN A 155 -43.42 -27.48 -5.18
CA GLN A 155 -44.65 -28.27 -5.11
C GLN A 155 -45.84 -27.49 -5.68
N GLN A 156 -45.95 -26.20 -5.40
CA GLN A 156 -46.94 -25.33 -6.02
C GLN A 156 -46.77 -25.30 -7.54
N LEU A 157 -45.56 -25.11 -8.04
CA LEU A 157 -45.29 -25.16 -9.49
C LEU A 157 -45.64 -26.52 -10.12
N ARG A 158 -45.39 -27.63 -9.42
CA ARG A 158 -45.83 -28.97 -9.88
C ARG A 158 -47.34 -29.14 -9.88
N ARG A 159 -48.05 -28.44 -8.98
CA ARG A 159 -49.51 -28.49 -8.84
C ARG A 159 -50.23 -27.56 -9.82
N TYR A 160 -49.61 -26.46 -10.23
CA TYR A 160 -50.14 -25.47 -11.18
C TYR A 160 -49.58 -25.59 -12.60
N GLY A 161 -48.61 -26.49 -12.83
CA GLY A 161 -47.97 -26.75 -14.13
C GLY A 161 -48.37 -28.08 -14.78
N ALA A 162 -49.46 -28.70 -14.33
CA ALA A 162 -50.15 -29.82 -14.97
C ALA A 162 -51.52 -29.34 -15.45
#